data_AF-A0A7X7JRK7-F1
#
_entry.id   AF-A0A7X7JRK7-F1
#
_cell.length_a   1.000
_cell.length_b   1.000
_cell.length_c   1.000
_cell.angle_alpha   90.00
_cell.angle_beta   90.00
_cell.angle_gamma   90.00
#
_symmetry.space_group_name_H-M   'P 1'
#
loop_
_entity.id
_entity.type
_entity.pdbx_description
1 polymer ?
#
loop_
_entity_poly.entity_id
_entity_poly.type
_entity_poly.pdbx_seq_one_letter_code
_entity_poly.pdbx_strand_id
1 'polypeptide(L)'
;MTGQSDACARWYKGHTHCHSTRSDGNLAPEAVACWYRDHGYSFLSITDHFVLTDPAEIDGVETESFILIPGIELAATPLGCQTHTCGLNINAELDSRRGATPSETL
;
A
#
# COMPACT_ATOMS: atom_id res chain seq x y z
N MET A 1 42.29 -9.79 -16.12
CA MET A 1 41.00 -10.10 -16.78
C MET A 1 40.43 -11.30 -16.05
N THR A 2 39.23 -11.35 -15.46
CA THR A 2 37.97 -10.59 -15.57
C THR A 2 37.04 -11.12 -14.48
N GLY A 3 36.03 -10.35 -14.05
CA GLY A 3 34.92 -10.88 -13.27
C GLY A 3 34.10 -9.83 -12.54
N GLN A 4 33.71 -8.75 -13.20
CA GLN A 4 32.74 -7.81 -12.65
C GLN A 4 31.36 -8.28 -13.10
N SER A 5 30.47 -8.59 -12.15
CA SER A 5 29.12 -9.05 -12.45
C SER A 5 28.26 -7.89 -12.95
N ASP A 6 27.91 -7.91 -14.22
CA ASP A 6 26.87 -7.05 -14.83
C ASP A 6 25.46 -7.50 -14.41
N ALA A 7 25.19 -7.56 -13.10
CA ALA A 7 23.83 -7.75 -12.62
C ALA A 7 23.08 -6.41 -12.78
N CYS A 8 22.46 -6.22 -13.95
CA CYS A 8 21.56 -5.09 -14.16
C CYS A 8 20.45 -5.14 -13.10
N ALA A 9 20.26 -4.05 -12.35
CA ALA A 9 19.23 -3.99 -11.31
C ALA A 9 17.85 -4.32 -11.91
N ARG A 10 17.12 -5.22 -11.27
CA ARG A 10 15.76 -5.57 -11.71
C ARG A 10 14.79 -4.49 -11.25
N TRP A 11 14.16 -3.83 -12.22
CA TRP A 11 13.12 -2.83 -11.98
C TRP A 11 11.74 -3.50 -11.87
N TYR A 12 10.93 -3.03 -10.93
CA TYR A 12 9.55 -3.48 -10.72
C TYR A 12 8.62 -2.27 -10.75
N LYS A 13 7.55 -2.37 -11.56
CA LYS A 13 6.52 -1.33 -11.61
C LYS A 13 5.52 -1.59 -10.48
N GLY A 14 5.33 -0.65 -9.57
CA GLY A 14 4.46 -0.83 -8.42
C GLY A 14 3.60 0.40 -8.11
N HIS A 15 2.63 0.22 -7.24
CA HIS A 15 1.80 1.30 -6.73
C HIS A 15 1.59 1.13 -5.22
N THR A 16 1.88 2.16 -4.44
CA THR A 16 1.94 2.06 -2.97
C THR A 16 0.82 2.78 -2.26
N HIS A 17 -0.06 3.47 -2.99
CA HIS A 17 -1.09 4.31 -2.39
C HIS A 17 -2.26 4.51 -3.34
N CYS A 18 -3.36 3.80 -3.08
CA CYS A 18 -4.63 3.96 -3.76
C CYS A 18 -5.77 3.55 -2.83
N HIS A 19 -6.98 3.90 -3.23
CA HIS A 19 -8.19 3.72 -2.44
C HIS A 19 -9.18 2.81 -3.17
N SER A 20 -9.96 2.09 -2.39
CA SER A 20 -11.07 1.25 -2.83
C SER A 20 -12.38 1.79 -2.26
N THR A 21 -13.49 1.07 -2.50
CA THR A 21 -14.77 1.37 -1.87
C THR A 21 -14.79 1.14 -0.35
N ARG A 22 -13.70 0.65 0.25
CA ARG A 22 -13.60 0.51 1.72
C ARG A 22 -13.29 1.85 2.41
N SER A 23 -12.82 2.87 1.69
CA SER A 23 -12.90 4.27 2.13
C SER A 23 -13.62 5.17 1.13
N ASP A 24 -12.90 5.71 0.15
CA ASP A 24 -13.33 6.84 -0.70
C ASP A 24 -12.93 6.64 -2.17
N GLY A 25 -12.45 5.46 -2.53
CA GLY A 25 -12.27 5.03 -3.91
C GLY A 25 -13.56 4.55 -4.58
N ASN A 26 -13.47 4.26 -5.87
CA ASN A 26 -14.64 3.98 -6.72
C ASN A 26 -14.82 2.50 -7.10
N LEU A 27 -13.85 1.63 -6.77
CA LEU A 27 -13.86 0.21 -7.12
C LEU A 27 -13.61 -0.64 -5.88
N ALA A 28 -14.18 -1.84 -5.84
CA ALA A 28 -13.91 -2.82 -4.78
C ALA A 28 -12.42 -3.19 -4.76
N PRO A 29 -11.84 -3.55 -3.59
CA PRO A 29 -10.42 -3.89 -3.47
C PRO A 29 -9.95 -4.92 -4.49
N GLU A 30 -10.76 -5.94 -4.75
CA GLU A 30 -10.50 -7.02 -5.70
C GLU A 30 -10.41 -6.47 -7.14
N ALA A 31 -11.28 -5.53 -7.49
CA ALA A 31 -11.31 -4.90 -8.81
C ALA A 31 -10.11 -3.95 -9.01
N VAL A 32 -9.74 -3.19 -7.97
CA VAL A 32 -8.52 -2.38 -7.97
C VAL A 32 -7.29 -3.26 -8.18
N ALA A 33 -7.17 -4.32 -7.38
CA ALA A 33 -6.05 -5.24 -7.43
C ALA A 33 -5.93 -5.97 -8.78
N CYS A 34 -7.05 -6.48 -9.33
CA CYS A 34 -7.08 -7.06 -10.67
C CYS A 34 -6.61 -6.06 -11.73
N TRP A 35 -7.06 -4.81 -11.66
CA TRP A 35 -6.66 -3.78 -12.63
C TRP A 35 -5.14 -3.60 -12.64
N TYR A 36 -4.49 -3.42 -11.49
CA TYR A 36 -3.03 -3.23 -11.47
C TYR A 36 -2.28 -4.47 -11.97
N ARG A 37 -2.70 -5.67 -11.55
CA ARG A 37 -2.13 -6.93 -12.05
C ARG A 37 -2.20 -7.02 -13.57
N ASP A 38 -3.40 -6.79 -14.13
CA ASP A 38 -3.66 -6.94 -15.57
C ASP A 38 -2.95 -5.85 -16.41
N HIS A 39 -2.48 -4.77 -15.78
CA HIS A 39 -1.72 -3.68 -16.40
C HIS A 39 -0.20 -3.73 -16.13
N GLY A 40 0.30 -4.93 -15.80
CA GLY A 40 1.73 -5.24 -15.75
C GLY A 40 2.47 -4.62 -14.57
N TYR A 41 1.76 -4.34 -13.48
CA TYR A 41 2.41 -4.04 -12.21
C TYR A 41 2.94 -5.33 -11.57
N SER A 42 3.92 -5.18 -10.69
CA SER A 42 4.54 -6.27 -9.92
C SER A 42 4.08 -6.28 -8.47
N PHE A 43 3.59 -5.15 -7.96
CA PHE A 43 3.03 -5.06 -6.62
C PHE A 43 2.04 -3.91 -6.49
N LEU A 44 1.12 -4.06 -5.55
CA LEU A 44 0.15 -3.05 -5.15
C LEU A 44 0.02 -3.00 -3.62
N SER A 45 -0.15 -1.81 -3.07
CA SER A 45 -0.73 -1.62 -1.74
C SER A 45 -1.96 -0.73 -1.84
N ILE A 46 -3.09 -1.25 -1.36
CA ILE A 46 -4.33 -0.49 -1.18
C ILE A 46 -4.30 0.06 0.23
N THR A 47 -4.43 1.37 0.38
CA THR A 47 -4.24 2.09 1.64
C THR A 47 -5.51 2.88 1.93
N ASP A 48 -6.62 2.17 2.11
CA ASP A 48 -7.89 2.79 2.48
C ASP A 48 -7.77 3.52 3.84
N HIS A 49 -8.55 4.58 4.01
CA HIS A 49 -8.55 5.37 5.24
C HIS A 49 -8.99 4.52 6.44
N PHE A 50 -8.10 4.35 7.42
CA PHE A 50 -8.33 3.62 8.68
C PHE A 50 -8.84 2.19 8.52
N VAL A 51 -8.67 1.58 7.35
CA VAL A 51 -9.05 0.19 7.09
C VAL A 51 -7.83 -0.55 6.56
N LEU A 52 -7.38 -1.58 7.29
CA LEU A 52 -6.31 -2.45 6.79
C LEU A 52 -6.85 -3.28 5.62
N THR A 53 -6.20 -3.18 4.46
CA THR A 53 -6.40 -4.14 3.38
C THR A 53 -5.40 -5.29 3.54
N ASP A 54 -5.87 -6.43 4.04
CA ASP A 54 -5.10 -7.67 4.12
C ASP A 54 -5.21 -8.47 2.80
N PRO A 55 -4.10 -8.80 2.12
CA PRO A 55 -4.08 -9.68 0.95
C PRO A 55 -4.84 -11.00 1.15
N ALA A 56 -4.86 -11.55 2.37
CA ALA A 56 -5.56 -12.80 2.68
C ALA A 56 -7.09 -12.71 2.52
N GLU A 57 -7.66 -11.50 2.42
CA GLU A 57 -9.08 -11.27 2.16
C GLU A 57 -9.41 -11.19 0.66
N ILE A 58 -8.40 -11.12 -0.21
CA ILE A 58 -8.55 -10.87 -1.65
C ILE A 58 -8.12 -12.12 -2.43
N ASP A 59 -9.07 -13.03 -2.63
CA ASP A 59 -8.81 -14.30 -3.30
C ASP A 59 -8.49 -14.15 -4.79
N GLY A 60 -7.52 -14.93 -5.27
CA GLY A 60 -7.26 -15.15 -6.70
C GLY A 60 -6.62 -13.96 -7.44
N VAL A 61 -6.11 -12.96 -6.72
CA VAL A 61 -5.43 -11.82 -7.34
C VAL A 61 -3.92 -11.98 -7.41
N GLU A 62 -3.29 -12.51 -6.37
CA GLU A 62 -1.84 -12.71 -6.38
C GLU A 62 -1.41 -13.77 -7.40
N THR A 63 -0.23 -13.56 -7.97
CA THR A 63 0.41 -14.46 -8.95
C THR A 63 1.91 -14.50 -8.69
N GLU A 64 2.63 -15.40 -9.37
CA GLU A 64 4.10 -15.43 -9.38
C GLU A 64 4.76 -14.10 -9.78
N SER A 65 4.02 -13.21 -10.47
CA SER A 65 4.50 -11.91 -10.95
C SER A 65 3.86 -10.70 -10.28
N PHE A 66 2.90 -10.89 -9.36
CA PHE A 66 2.15 -9.80 -8.74
C PHE A 66 1.77 -10.15 -7.31
N ILE A 67 2.16 -9.28 -6.38
CA ILE A 67 1.82 -9.42 -4.95
C ILE A 67 0.99 -8.24 -4.45
N LEU A 68 0.20 -8.48 -3.42
CA LEU A 68 -0.43 -7.44 -2.62
C LEU A 68 0.37 -7.24 -1.33
N ILE A 69 0.62 -5.97 -1.01
CA ILE A 69 1.29 -5.57 0.22
C ILE A 69 0.23 -5.01 1.16
N PRO A 70 0.06 -5.56 2.38
CA PRO A 70 -0.90 -5.04 3.35
C PRO A 70 -0.74 -3.53 3.53
N GLY A 71 -1.85 -2.80 3.49
CA GLY A 71 -1.83 -1.34 3.44
C GLY A 71 -2.95 -0.69 4.24
N ILE A 72 -2.66 0.46 4.82
CA ILE A 72 -3.62 1.36 5.47
C ILE A 72 -3.18 2.81 5.26
N GLU A 73 -4.11 3.75 5.28
CA GLU A 73 -3.79 5.17 5.44
C GLU A 73 -4.42 5.73 6.71
N LEU A 74 -3.58 6.32 7.56
CA LEU A 74 -4.00 7.00 8.78
C LEU A 74 -4.04 8.50 8.54
N ALA A 75 -4.96 9.20 9.23
CA ALA A 75 -4.98 10.65 9.27
C ALA A 75 -4.84 11.17 10.71
N ALA A 76 -4.10 12.26 10.86
CA ALA A 76 -3.94 13.00 12.12
C ALA A 76 -3.92 14.51 11.86
N THR A 77 -3.97 15.34 12.92
CA THR A 77 -3.95 16.81 12.80
C THR A 77 -2.93 17.46 13.74
N PRO A 78 -1.63 17.14 13.61
CA PRO A 78 -0.58 17.81 14.37
C PRO A 78 -0.49 19.30 13.97
N LEU A 79 -0.23 20.19 14.94
CA LEU A 79 -0.14 21.65 14.72
C LEU A 79 -1.36 22.29 14.02
N GLY A 80 -2.53 21.64 14.02
CA GLY A 80 -3.72 22.14 13.33
C GLY A 80 -3.74 21.87 11.82
N CYS A 81 -2.77 21.12 11.28
CA CYS A 81 -2.70 20.74 9.87
C CYS A 81 -2.98 19.24 9.71
N GLN A 82 -3.86 18.87 8.78
CA GLN A 82 -4.12 17.46 8.51
C GLN A 82 -2.91 16.83 7.81
N THR A 83 -2.48 15.68 8.32
CA THR A 83 -1.43 14.85 7.74
C THR A 83 -1.97 13.45 7.53
N HIS A 84 -1.65 12.86 6.39
CA HIS A 84 -1.91 11.46 6.12
C HIS A 84 -0.60 10.66 6.15
N THR A 85 -0.69 9.39 6.55
CA THR A 85 0.47 8.49 6.53
C THR A 85 0.05 7.08 6.17
N CYS A 86 0.73 6.52 5.18
CA CYS A 86 0.52 5.15 4.75
C CYS A 86 1.36 4.18 5.59
N GLY A 87 0.71 3.16 6.14
CA GLY A 87 1.37 1.98 6.69
C GLY A 87 1.45 0.91 5.62
N LEU A 88 2.65 0.41 5.32
CA LEU A 88 2.88 -0.65 4.34
C LEU A 88 3.47 -1.88 5.03
N ASN A 89 3.00 -3.06 4.65
CA ASN A 89 3.40 -4.35 5.22
C ASN A 89 3.24 -4.40 6.75
N ILE A 90 2.11 -3.87 7.23
CA ILE A 90 1.68 -3.99 8.63
C ILE A 90 0.79 -5.22 8.82
N ASN A 91 0.72 -5.74 10.03
CA ASN A 91 0.02 -7.00 10.36
C ASN A 91 -1.18 -6.81 11.29
N ALA A 92 -1.60 -5.58 11.52
CA ALA A 92 -2.74 -5.23 12.35
C ALA A 92 -3.30 -3.88 11.90
N GLU A 93 -4.60 -3.68 12.07
CA GLU A 93 -5.21 -2.36 11.94
C GLU A 93 -4.65 -1.42 13.02
N LEU A 94 -4.46 -0.16 12.65
CA LEU A 94 -3.83 0.85 13.49
C LEU A 94 -4.75 2.06 13.60
N ASP A 95 -4.74 2.68 14.78
CA ASP A 95 -5.30 4.01 14.99
C ASP A 95 -4.19 5.07 14.87
N SER A 96 -4.57 6.30 14.50
CA SER A 96 -3.63 7.41 14.56
C SER A 96 -3.26 7.76 16.00
N ARG A 97 -1.98 8.05 16.24
CA ARG A 97 -1.51 8.52 17.54
C ARG A 97 -1.75 10.02 17.67
N ARG A 98 -1.77 10.50 18.92
CA ARG A 98 -1.80 11.93 19.22
C ARG A 98 -0.38 12.44 19.40
N GLY A 99 -0.07 13.54 18.73
CA GLY A 99 1.24 14.16 18.75
C GLY A 99 1.15 15.64 18.43
N ALA A 100 2.14 16.41 18.90
CA ALA A 100 2.29 17.80 18.49
C ALA A 100 2.84 17.87 17.07
N THR A 101 3.62 16.88 16.63
CA THR A 101 4.27 16.81 15.32
C THR A 101 3.80 15.61 14.49
N PRO A 102 4.00 15.62 13.15
CA PRO A 102 3.66 14.46 12.31
C PRO A 102 4.32 13.15 12.76
N SER A 103 5.60 13.18 13.16
CA SER A 103 6.30 11.98 13.63
C SER A 103 5.75 11.41 14.93
N GLU A 104 5.11 12.23 15.77
CA GLU A 104 4.49 11.77 17.02
C GLU A 104 3.07 11.23 16.80
N THR A 105 2.48 11.46 15.62
CA THR A 105 1.16 10.93 15.25
C THR A 105 1.19 9.53 14.62
N LEU A 106 2.39 8.94 14.51
CA LEU A 106 2.67 7.59 13.98
C LEU A 106 2.85 6.56 15.11
#